data_AF-A0A352FIW0-F1
#
_entry.id   AF-A0A352FIW0-F1
#
_cell.length_a   1.000
_cell.length_b   1.000
_cell.length_c   1.000
_cell.angle_alpha   90.00
_cell.angle_beta   90.00
_cell.angle_gamma   90.00
#
_symmetry.space_group_name_H-M   'P 1'
#
loop_
_entity.id
_entity.type
_entity.pdbx_description
1 polymer ?
#
loop_
_entity_poly.entity_id
_entity_poly.type
_entity_poly.pdbx_seq_one_letter_code
_entity_poly.pdbx_strand_id
1 'polypeptide(L)'
;MEVLNLGTHQTTGNAREKKNRFWRRQFVAEVTTPQIVFDMVFGVVGPILCFVFDPFVFHAGFVGPPLLPEYQVFTYLFSGLQMALLCLWLLIGPGNQIWNWTIGGALVGGGIFCLAAGCVLAPFSIMGLMFGIGIFGFTPFLTALVYLRNAIRAFRARSHDESRFMRALGLTVGLVFAMALPALSSMQIHQMVNSAVNEIVHGDPQHAALAAHRLVPLRFFAGVELDQMANAYLSETDPTRKELLKSCYREITGEDIENRASILRD
;
A
#
# COMPACT_ATOMS: atom_id res chain seq x y z
N MET A 1 -66.84 -17.84 -27.96
CA MET A 1 -65.81 -18.79 -28.43
C MET A 1 -64.52 -18.00 -28.55
N GLU A 2 -63.70 -18.06 -27.51
CA GLU A 2 -62.48 -17.28 -27.37
C GLU A 2 -61.31 -18.25 -27.56
N VAL A 3 -60.62 -18.14 -28.69
CA VAL A 3 -59.51 -19.03 -29.07
C VAL A 3 -58.26 -18.53 -28.36
N LEU A 4 -57.91 -19.20 -27.26
CA LEU A 4 -56.67 -19.01 -26.53
C LEU A 4 -55.48 -19.40 -27.42
N ASN A 5 -54.90 -18.39 -28.07
CA ASN A 5 -53.70 -18.53 -28.87
C ASN A 5 -52.49 -18.57 -27.92
N LEU A 6 -52.13 -19.77 -27.46
CA LEU A 6 -50.90 -20.05 -26.72
C LEU A 6 -49.71 -19.97 -27.68
N GLY A 7 -49.36 -18.74 -28.06
CA GLY A 7 -48.14 -18.45 -28.78
C GLY A 7 -46.93 -18.80 -27.91
N THR A 8 -46.32 -19.95 -28.20
CA THR A 8 -45.00 -20.32 -27.71
C THR A 8 -43.96 -19.35 -28.26
N HIS A 9 -43.81 -18.20 -27.60
CA HIS A 9 -42.67 -17.31 -27.80
C HIS A 9 -41.42 -18.04 -27.33
N GLN A 10 -40.78 -18.77 -28.26
CA GLN A 10 -39.40 -19.22 -28.10
C GLN A 10 -38.54 -17.98 -27.93
N THR A 11 -38.22 -17.64 -26.68
CA THR A 11 -37.19 -16.68 -26.34
C THR A 11 -35.83 -17.26 -26.74
N THR A 12 -35.47 -17.12 -28.01
CA THR A 12 -34.08 -17.12 -28.48
C THR A 12 -33.39 -15.82 -28.03
N GLY A 13 -33.63 -15.44 -26.76
CA GLY A 13 -33.05 -14.31 -26.06
C GLY A 13 -31.57 -14.54 -25.84
N ASN A 14 -30.83 -14.22 -26.89
CA ASN A 14 -29.42 -13.85 -26.99
C ASN A 14 -28.58 -14.17 -25.75
N ALA A 15 -27.73 -15.20 -25.84
CA ALA A 15 -26.64 -15.45 -24.89
C ALA A 15 -25.78 -14.19 -24.58
N ARG A 16 -25.77 -13.21 -25.50
CA ARG A 16 -25.15 -11.89 -25.34
C ARG A 16 -25.77 -11.04 -24.22
N GLU A 17 -27.08 -11.10 -23.99
CA GLU A 17 -27.74 -10.40 -22.87
C GLU A 17 -27.35 -10.99 -21.52
N LYS A 18 -27.18 -12.31 -21.43
CA LYS A 18 -26.77 -12.97 -20.18
C LYS A 18 -25.35 -12.57 -19.75
N LYS A 19 -24.40 -12.43 -20.69
CA LYS A 19 -22.99 -12.09 -20.39
C LYS A 19 -22.81 -10.67 -19.84
N ASN A 20 -23.60 -9.70 -20.30
CA ASN A 20 -23.53 -8.32 -19.79
C ASN A 20 -24.10 -8.17 -18.37
N ARG A 21 -24.88 -9.16 -17.91
CA ARG A 21 -25.51 -9.12 -16.57
C ARG A 21 -24.52 -9.34 -15.43
N PHE A 22 -23.37 -9.99 -15.66
CA PHE A 22 -22.34 -10.15 -14.62
C PHE A 22 -21.63 -8.83 -14.35
N TRP A 23 -21.05 -8.21 -15.38
CA TRP A 23 -20.32 -6.94 -15.25
C TRP A 23 -21.22 -5.81 -14.75
N ARG A 24 -22.45 -5.73 -15.25
CA ARG A 24 -23.40 -4.74 -14.77
C ARG A 24 -23.64 -4.87 -13.26
N ARG A 25 -23.76 -6.10 -12.74
CA ARG A 25 -23.92 -6.40 -11.31
C ARG A 25 -22.71 -6.00 -10.45
N GLN A 26 -21.51 -5.95 -11.01
CA GLN A 26 -20.32 -5.52 -10.26
C GLN A 26 -20.36 -4.02 -9.92
N PHE A 27 -21.03 -3.20 -10.75
CA PHE A 27 -21.04 -1.73 -10.61
C PHE A 27 -22.42 -1.14 -10.24
N VAL A 28 -23.35 -1.96 -9.75
CA VAL A 28 -24.62 -1.48 -9.16
C VAL A 28 -24.32 -0.88 -7.78
N ALA A 29 -25.16 0.07 -7.35
CA ALA A 29 -25.05 0.72 -6.05
C ALA A 29 -25.31 -0.24 -4.88
N GLU A 30 -26.19 -1.23 -5.07
CA GLU A 30 -26.45 -2.29 -4.10
C GLU A 30 -25.28 -3.26 -4.06
N VAL A 31 -24.66 -3.36 -2.88
CA VAL A 31 -23.53 -4.27 -2.63
C VAL A 31 -24.07 -5.56 -2.02
N THR A 32 -23.63 -6.71 -2.55
CA THR A 32 -23.96 -8.02 -1.99
C THR A 32 -22.90 -8.47 -0.98
N THR A 33 -23.26 -9.30 0.01
CA THR A 33 -22.31 -9.83 1.01
C THR A 33 -21.06 -10.47 0.38
N PRO A 34 -21.16 -11.31 -0.68
CA PRO A 34 -19.97 -11.85 -1.33
C PRO A 34 -19.06 -10.79 -1.96
N GLN A 35 -19.61 -9.66 -2.42
CA GLN A 35 -18.80 -8.55 -2.95
C GLN A 35 -18.04 -7.83 -1.84
N ILE A 36 -18.64 -7.64 -0.66
CA ILE A 36 -17.97 -7.07 0.51
C ILE A 36 -16.82 -7.99 0.94
N VAL A 37 -17.07 -9.30 1.03
CA VAL A 37 -16.02 -10.27 1.37
C VAL A 37 -14.89 -10.23 0.35
N PHE A 38 -15.20 -10.20 -0.95
CA PHE A 38 -14.19 -10.05 -2.01
C PHE A 38 -13.39 -8.76 -1.85
N ASP A 39 -14.06 -7.63 -1.60
CA ASP A 39 -13.39 -6.33 -1.42
C ASP A 39 -12.50 -6.31 -0.18
N MET A 40 -12.91 -6.93 0.92
CA MET A 40 -12.08 -7.05 2.12
C MET A 40 -10.88 -7.96 1.90
N VAL A 41 -11.08 -9.12 1.26
CA VAL A 41 -9.99 -10.08 1.00
C VAL A 41 -8.95 -9.47 0.07
N PHE A 42 -9.34 -8.87 -1.05
CA PHE A 42 -8.37 -8.38 -2.04
C PHE A 42 -7.98 -6.90 -1.87
N GLY A 43 -8.80 -6.11 -1.18
CA GLY A 43 -8.53 -4.70 -0.91
C GLY A 43 -7.81 -4.44 0.41
N VAL A 44 -7.83 -5.39 1.35
CA VAL A 44 -7.23 -5.21 2.69
C VAL A 44 -6.32 -6.39 3.06
N VAL A 45 -6.86 -7.61 3.12
CA VAL A 45 -6.08 -8.78 3.58
C VAL A 45 -4.95 -9.11 2.61
N GLY A 46 -5.21 -9.10 1.30
CA GLY A 46 -4.24 -9.39 0.26
C GLY A 46 -2.99 -8.51 0.36
N PRO A 47 -3.10 -7.18 0.33
CA PRO A 47 -1.96 -6.28 0.53
C PRO A 47 -1.18 -6.53 1.83
N ILE A 48 -1.87 -6.82 2.95
CA ILE A 48 -1.20 -7.15 4.22
C ILE A 48 -0.37 -8.43 4.07
N LEU A 49 -0.94 -9.50 3.49
CA LEU A 49 -0.22 -10.74 3.25
C LEU A 49 0.96 -10.51 2.30
N CYS A 50 0.79 -9.67 1.27
CA CYS A 50 1.89 -9.30 0.39
C CYS A 50 3.03 -8.62 1.15
N PHE A 51 2.76 -7.70 2.08
CA PHE A 51 3.82 -7.07 2.88
C PHE A 51 4.47 -8.01 3.89
N VAL A 52 3.70 -8.90 4.53
CA VAL A 52 4.23 -9.87 5.50
C VAL A 52 5.14 -10.90 4.83
N PHE A 53 4.76 -11.34 3.63
CA PHE A 53 5.51 -12.36 2.88
C PHE A 53 6.39 -11.77 1.79
N ASP A 54 6.67 -10.46 1.80
CA ASP A 54 7.46 -9.79 0.76
C ASP A 54 8.96 -10.13 0.88
N PRO A 55 9.50 -11.01 0.03
CA PRO A 55 10.89 -11.40 0.10
C PRO A 55 11.78 -10.55 -0.82
N PHE A 56 11.21 -9.65 -1.63
CA PHE A 56 11.90 -9.09 -2.80
C PHE A 56 11.76 -7.58 -2.95
N VAL A 57 10.62 -6.99 -2.59
CA VAL A 57 10.35 -5.58 -2.90
C VAL A 57 11.04 -4.68 -1.89
N PHE A 58 10.85 -4.94 -0.59
CA PHE A 58 11.36 -4.08 0.49
C PHE A 58 12.43 -4.71 1.36
N HIS A 59 12.51 -6.04 1.42
CA HIS A 59 13.50 -6.75 2.23
C HIS A 59 14.56 -7.40 1.33
N ALA A 60 15.82 -7.37 1.77
CA ALA A 60 16.88 -8.14 1.15
C ALA A 60 16.60 -9.63 1.36
N GLY A 61 16.12 -10.30 0.32
CA GLY A 61 15.90 -11.74 0.32
C GLY A 61 17.11 -12.52 -0.18
N PHE A 62 16.93 -13.83 -0.36
CA PHE A 62 17.97 -14.74 -0.87
C PHE A 62 18.43 -14.43 -2.31
N VAL A 63 17.71 -13.58 -3.05
CA VAL A 63 17.94 -13.35 -4.49
C VAL A 63 18.61 -11.99 -4.77
N GLY A 64 18.98 -11.26 -3.72
CA GLY A 64 19.76 -10.03 -3.84
C GLY A 64 19.17 -8.83 -3.11
N PRO A 65 19.63 -7.61 -3.43
CA PRO A 65 19.17 -6.39 -2.78
C PRO A 65 17.68 -6.13 -3.05
N PRO A 66 16.98 -5.43 -2.13
CA PRO A 66 15.58 -5.06 -2.33
C PRO A 66 15.43 -4.18 -3.58
N LEU A 67 14.31 -4.34 -4.29
CA LEU A 67 14.09 -3.63 -5.56
C LEU A 67 13.81 -2.12 -5.35
N LEU A 68 13.06 -1.77 -4.30
CA LEU A 68 12.58 -0.40 -4.06
C LEU A 68 12.66 -0.01 -2.57
N PRO A 69 13.83 -0.11 -1.91
CA PRO A 69 13.95 0.16 -0.47
C PRO A 69 13.56 1.60 -0.11
N GLU A 70 13.90 2.58 -0.96
CA GLU A 70 13.64 4.00 -0.74
C GLU A 70 12.14 4.35 -0.68
N TYR A 71 11.28 3.53 -1.30
CA TYR A 71 9.84 3.76 -1.37
C TYR A 71 9.04 2.98 -0.33
N GLN A 72 9.70 2.27 0.60
CA GLN A 72 9.05 1.41 1.58
C GLN A 72 8.09 2.20 2.49
N VAL A 73 8.57 3.28 3.12
CA VAL A 73 7.77 4.12 4.03
C VAL A 73 6.53 4.67 3.34
N PHE A 74 6.74 5.28 2.16
CA PHE A 74 5.64 5.80 1.34
C PHE A 74 4.62 4.71 0.99
N THR A 75 5.07 3.55 0.54
CA THR A 75 4.18 2.47 0.10
C THR A 75 3.35 1.91 1.24
N TYR A 76 3.92 1.76 2.44
CA TYR A 76 3.17 1.33 3.63
C TYR A 76 2.15 2.36 4.07
N LEU A 77 2.53 3.65 4.13
CA LEU A 77 1.60 4.72 4.51
C LEU A 77 0.47 4.86 3.49
N PHE A 78 0.80 4.83 2.20
CA PHE A 78 -0.18 4.91 1.11
C PHE A 78 -1.15 3.73 1.14
N SER A 79 -0.62 2.51 1.29
CA SER A 79 -1.45 1.31 1.34
C SER A 79 -2.33 1.28 2.59
N GLY A 80 -1.78 1.66 3.75
CA GLY A 80 -2.53 1.80 5.01
C GLY A 80 -3.70 2.78 4.87
N LEU A 81 -3.45 3.95 4.27
CA LEU A 81 -4.46 4.96 4.02
C LEU A 81 -5.57 4.45 3.09
N GLN A 82 -5.22 3.79 1.99
CA GLN A 82 -6.19 3.25 1.04
C GLN A 82 -7.05 2.12 1.64
N MET A 83 -6.43 1.24 2.43
CA MET A 83 -7.15 0.20 3.17
C MET A 83 -8.14 0.82 4.16
N ALA A 84 -7.72 1.84 4.91
CA ALA A 84 -8.59 2.55 5.84
C ALA A 84 -9.77 3.24 5.12
N LEU A 85 -9.52 3.88 3.98
CA LEU A 85 -10.55 4.52 3.16
C LEU A 85 -11.54 3.51 2.57
N LEU A 86 -11.06 2.35 2.11
CA LEU A 86 -11.92 1.26 1.66
C LEU A 86 -12.79 0.74 2.80
N CYS A 87 -12.22 0.48 3.98
CA CYS A 87 -12.98 0.07 5.16
C CYS A 87 -14.04 1.11 5.54
N LEU A 88 -13.67 2.39 5.56
CA LEU A 88 -14.58 3.49 5.85
C LEU A 88 -15.74 3.53 4.85
N TRP A 89 -15.45 3.38 3.55
CA TRP A 89 -16.44 3.30 2.49
C TRP A 89 -17.41 2.13 2.68
N LEU A 90 -16.89 0.94 2.98
CA LEU A 90 -17.70 -0.26 3.16
C LEU A 90 -18.58 -0.20 4.42
N LEU A 91 -18.13 0.50 5.47
CA LEU A 91 -18.88 0.66 6.71
C LEU A 91 -19.97 1.73 6.63
N ILE A 92 -19.66 2.90 6.10
CA ILE A 92 -20.59 4.05 6.03
C ILE A 92 -21.53 3.94 4.82
N GLY A 93 -21.02 3.39 3.71
CA GLY A 93 -21.75 3.33 2.45
C GLY A 93 -22.11 4.72 1.91
N PRO A 94 -23.18 4.81 1.09
CA PRO A 94 -23.56 6.06 0.39
C PRO A 94 -24.21 7.12 1.29
N GLY A 95 -24.23 6.94 2.61
CA GLY A 95 -25.02 7.75 3.54
C GLY A 95 -24.61 9.22 3.63
N ASN A 96 -23.37 9.58 3.26
CA ASN A 96 -22.88 10.96 3.31
C ASN A 96 -22.33 11.44 1.96
N GLN A 97 -23.17 12.19 1.24
CA GLN A 97 -22.92 12.62 -0.15
C GLN A 97 -21.59 13.36 -0.33
N ILE A 98 -21.21 14.20 0.64
CA ILE A 98 -19.99 15.04 0.58
C ILE A 98 -18.74 14.15 0.51
N TRP A 99 -18.70 13.07 1.29
CA TRP A 99 -17.53 12.21 1.37
C TRP A 99 -17.43 11.23 0.21
N ASN A 100 -18.53 10.96 -0.50
CA ASN A 100 -18.55 10.00 -1.61
C ASN A 100 -17.54 10.37 -2.71
N TRP A 101 -17.48 11.63 -3.13
CA TRP A 101 -16.54 12.07 -4.17
C TRP A 101 -15.09 12.09 -3.70
N THR A 102 -14.85 12.48 -2.44
CA THR A 102 -13.51 12.52 -1.87
C THR A 102 -12.96 11.11 -1.66
N ILE A 103 -13.72 10.21 -1.06
CA ILE A 103 -13.34 8.80 -0.89
C ILE A 103 -13.18 8.14 -2.26
N GLY A 104 -14.11 8.40 -3.19
CA GLY A 104 -14.03 7.89 -4.55
C GLY A 104 -12.76 8.35 -5.27
N GLY A 105 -12.42 9.64 -5.18
CA GLY A 105 -11.18 10.19 -5.75
C GLY A 105 -9.94 9.54 -5.16
N ALA A 106 -9.88 9.39 -3.83
CA ALA A 106 -8.78 8.73 -3.15
C ALA A 106 -8.61 7.27 -3.59
N LEU A 107 -9.71 6.51 -3.69
CA LEU A 107 -9.70 5.12 -4.17
C LEU A 107 -9.33 5.01 -5.65
N VAL A 108 -9.63 6.00 -6.51
CA VAL A 108 -9.09 6.04 -7.88
C VAL A 108 -7.57 6.12 -7.85
N GLY A 109 -7.01 7.00 -7.00
CA GLY A 109 -5.57 7.11 -6.82
C GLY A 109 -4.94 5.80 -6.38
N GLY A 110 -5.55 5.14 -5.37
CA GLY A 110 -5.17 3.80 -4.93
C GLY A 110 -5.21 2.78 -6.06
N GLY A 111 -6.29 2.76 -6.84
CA GLY A 111 -6.47 1.83 -7.95
C GLY A 111 -5.41 1.99 -9.05
N ILE A 112 -5.10 3.23 -9.42
CA ILE A 112 -4.05 3.54 -10.41
C ILE A 112 -2.68 3.12 -9.88
N PHE A 113 -2.37 3.44 -8.61
CA PHE A 113 -1.11 3.06 -7.98
C PHE A 113 -0.93 1.54 -7.93
N CYS A 114 -1.94 0.80 -7.46
CA CYS A 114 -1.88 -0.67 -7.40
C CYS A 114 -1.76 -1.31 -8.80
N LEU A 115 -2.40 -0.72 -9.82
CA LEU A 115 -2.25 -1.18 -11.20
C LEU A 115 -0.82 -0.98 -11.71
N ALA A 116 -0.24 0.20 -11.46
CA ALA A 116 1.14 0.50 -11.82
C ALA A 116 2.13 -0.44 -11.10
N ALA A 117 1.97 -0.62 -9.79
CA ALA A 117 2.77 -1.56 -9.00
C ALA A 117 2.63 -3.00 -9.53
N GLY A 118 1.42 -3.44 -9.85
CA GLY A 118 1.16 -4.73 -10.48
C GLY A 118 1.91 -4.90 -11.80
N CYS A 119 1.92 -3.88 -12.66
CA CYS A 119 2.68 -3.90 -13.91
C CYS A 119 4.20 -4.01 -13.69
N VAL A 120 4.74 -3.30 -12.68
CA VAL A 120 6.17 -3.39 -12.32
C VAL A 120 6.53 -4.77 -11.76
N LEU A 121 5.64 -5.36 -10.94
CA LEU A 121 5.86 -6.66 -10.30
C LEU A 121 5.52 -7.85 -11.21
N ALA A 122 4.73 -7.66 -12.26
CA ALA A 122 4.29 -8.71 -13.18
C ALA A 122 5.43 -9.58 -13.74
N PRO A 123 6.55 -9.04 -14.29
CA PRO A 123 7.63 -9.89 -14.81
C PRO A 123 8.24 -10.79 -13.74
N PHE A 124 8.46 -10.27 -12.53
CA PHE A 124 8.97 -11.05 -11.40
C PHE A 124 7.96 -12.11 -10.93
N SER A 125 6.68 -11.76 -10.95
CA SER A 125 5.56 -12.67 -10.60
C SER A 125 5.44 -13.83 -11.56
N ILE A 126 5.62 -13.58 -12.87
CA ILE A 126 5.61 -14.62 -13.91
C ILE A 126 6.75 -15.60 -13.69
N MET A 127 7.97 -15.12 -13.40
CA MET A 127 9.10 -15.99 -13.06
C MET A 127 8.85 -16.76 -11.76
N GLY A 128 8.35 -16.10 -10.71
CA GLY A 128 8.03 -16.72 -9.42
C GLY A 128 6.87 -17.72 -9.47
N LEU A 129 6.04 -17.68 -10.51
CA LEU A 129 4.93 -18.63 -10.70
C LEU A 129 5.44 -20.07 -10.84
N MET A 130 6.65 -20.26 -11.37
CA MET A 130 7.31 -21.57 -11.46
C MET A 130 7.53 -22.22 -10.08
N PHE A 131 7.60 -21.41 -9.02
CA PHE A 131 7.79 -21.85 -7.63
C PHE A 131 6.53 -21.69 -6.77
N GLY A 132 5.38 -21.32 -7.36
CA GLY A 132 4.12 -21.09 -6.66
C GLY A 132 4.03 -19.78 -5.86
N ILE A 133 5.16 -19.14 -5.55
CA ILE A 133 5.23 -17.86 -4.80
C ILE A 133 4.73 -16.68 -5.64
N GLY A 134 4.85 -16.76 -6.97
CA GLY A 134 4.50 -15.69 -7.89
C GLY A 134 3.02 -15.26 -7.89
N ILE A 135 2.12 -16.02 -7.26
CA ILE A 135 0.69 -15.67 -7.15
C ILE A 135 0.51 -14.35 -6.40
N PHE A 136 1.31 -14.08 -5.36
CA PHE A 136 1.18 -12.85 -4.56
C PHE A 136 1.49 -11.58 -5.34
N GLY A 137 2.34 -11.65 -6.36
CA GLY A 137 2.65 -10.49 -7.18
C GLY A 137 1.54 -10.09 -8.15
N PHE A 138 0.46 -10.88 -8.28
CA PHE A 138 -0.77 -10.50 -8.98
C PHE A 138 -1.81 -9.83 -8.07
N THR A 139 -1.64 -9.87 -6.73
CA THR A 139 -2.54 -9.20 -5.78
C THR A 139 -2.79 -7.73 -6.10
N PRO A 140 -1.78 -6.91 -6.47
CA PRO A 140 -2.00 -5.50 -6.80
C PRO A 140 -3.03 -5.28 -7.93
N PHE A 141 -3.15 -6.18 -8.90
CA PHE A 141 -4.19 -6.08 -9.94
C PHE A 141 -5.60 -6.29 -9.38
N LEU A 142 -5.76 -7.22 -8.44
CA LEU A 142 -7.04 -7.48 -7.78
C LEU A 142 -7.41 -6.32 -6.83
N THR A 143 -6.44 -5.81 -6.08
CA THR A 143 -6.60 -4.61 -5.25
C THR A 143 -7.00 -3.40 -6.11
N ALA A 144 -6.36 -3.21 -7.26
CA ALA A 144 -6.71 -2.15 -8.20
C ALA A 144 -8.18 -2.27 -8.68
N LEU A 145 -8.62 -3.48 -9.02
CA LEU A 145 -10.01 -3.74 -9.40
C LEU A 145 -10.99 -3.41 -8.26
N VAL A 146 -10.67 -3.80 -7.03
CA VAL A 146 -11.47 -3.51 -5.83
C VAL A 146 -11.60 -2.00 -5.61
N TYR A 147 -10.48 -1.27 -5.63
CA TYR A 147 -10.45 0.17 -5.42
C TYR A 147 -11.19 0.92 -6.53
N LEU A 148 -10.95 0.61 -7.80
CA LEU A 148 -11.65 1.25 -8.92
C LEU A 148 -13.15 0.97 -8.91
N ARG A 149 -13.55 -0.26 -8.57
CA ARG A 149 -14.98 -0.63 -8.44
C ARG A 149 -15.65 0.18 -7.33
N ASN A 150 -15.03 0.28 -6.18
CA ASN A 150 -15.58 1.04 -5.05
C ASN A 150 -15.57 2.55 -5.30
N ALA A 151 -14.56 3.08 -5.99
CA ALA A 151 -14.56 4.46 -6.46
C ALA A 151 -15.75 4.77 -7.39
N ILE A 152 -16.01 3.90 -8.38
CA ILE A 152 -17.17 4.07 -9.28
C ILE A 152 -18.49 4.01 -8.50
N ARG A 153 -18.61 3.14 -7.49
CA ARG A 153 -19.79 3.09 -6.63
C ARG A 153 -19.95 4.38 -5.83
N ALA A 154 -18.85 4.92 -5.31
CA ALA A 154 -18.86 6.19 -4.59
C ALA A 154 -19.33 7.35 -5.49
N PHE A 155 -18.82 7.44 -6.71
CA PHE A 155 -19.27 8.47 -7.68
C PHE A 155 -20.72 8.30 -8.15
N ARG A 156 -21.29 7.09 -8.04
CA ARG A 156 -22.69 6.80 -8.41
C ARG A 156 -23.66 6.89 -7.24
N ALA A 157 -23.18 6.94 -6.01
CA ALA A 157 -24.01 7.16 -4.85
C ALA A 157 -24.70 8.52 -5.01
N ARG A 158 -26.04 8.50 -5.15
CA ARG A 158 -26.84 9.67 -5.54
C ARG A 158 -26.48 10.89 -4.71
N SER A 159 -25.90 11.90 -5.34
CA SER A 159 -26.00 13.28 -4.88
C SER A 159 -27.08 13.98 -5.68
N HIS A 160 -28.17 14.34 -5.02
CA HIS A 160 -29.18 15.19 -5.62
C HIS A 160 -28.56 16.59 -5.81
N ASP A 161 -28.56 17.08 -7.05
CA ASP A 161 -28.21 18.47 -7.42
C ASP A 161 -26.79 18.99 -7.14
N GLU A 162 -25.79 18.12 -6.95
CA GLU A 162 -24.41 18.62 -6.88
C GLU A 162 -23.93 19.17 -8.24
N SER A 163 -23.41 20.39 -8.21
CA SER A 163 -22.78 21.03 -9.37
C SER A 163 -21.57 20.23 -9.86
N ARG A 164 -21.29 20.27 -11.17
CA ARG A 164 -20.10 19.63 -11.76
C ARG A 164 -18.80 20.07 -11.08
N PHE A 165 -18.77 21.32 -10.61
CA PHE A 165 -17.63 21.87 -9.89
C PHE A 165 -17.38 21.15 -8.56
N MET A 166 -18.40 20.93 -7.73
CA MET A 166 -18.23 20.24 -6.44
C MET A 166 -17.77 18.79 -6.62
N ARG A 167 -18.26 18.12 -7.67
CA ARG A 167 -17.82 16.76 -8.02
C ARG A 167 -16.35 16.70 -8.41
N ALA A 168 -15.92 17.62 -9.27
CA ALA A 168 -14.52 17.74 -9.67
C ALA A 168 -13.63 18.08 -8.47
N LEU A 169 -14.06 19.03 -7.63
CA LEU A 169 -13.34 19.41 -6.42
C LEU A 169 -13.19 18.23 -5.45
N GLY A 170 -14.28 17.49 -5.16
CA GLY A 170 -14.23 16.33 -4.29
C GLY A 170 -13.27 15.26 -4.79
N LEU A 171 -13.32 14.94 -6.10
CA LEU A 171 -12.39 14.00 -6.74
C LEU A 171 -10.93 14.47 -6.63
N THR A 172 -10.65 15.75 -6.93
CA THR A 172 -9.30 16.31 -6.86
C THR A 172 -8.78 16.31 -5.44
N VAL A 173 -9.59 16.74 -4.46
CA VAL A 173 -9.22 16.72 -3.04
C VAL A 173 -8.92 15.30 -2.59
N GLY A 174 -9.74 14.32 -2.98
CA GLY A 174 -9.51 12.91 -2.66
C GLY A 174 -8.18 12.38 -3.21
N LEU A 175 -7.91 12.63 -4.49
CA LEU A 175 -6.65 12.23 -5.13
C LEU A 175 -5.43 12.91 -4.49
N VAL A 176 -5.49 14.23 -4.29
CA VAL A 176 -4.40 14.99 -3.67
C VAL A 176 -4.17 14.51 -2.25
N PHE A 177 -5.22 14.32 -1.46
CA PHE A 177 -5.12 13.81 -0.10
C PHE A 177 -4.46 12.42 -0.05
N ALA A 178 -4.90 11.51 -0.92
CA ALA A 178 -4.35 10.15 -1.00
C ALA A 178 -2.86 10.11 -1.31
N MET A 179 -2.35 11.05 -2.12
CA MET A 179 -0.95 11.09 -2.54
C MET A 179 -0.09 11.96 -1.60
N ALA A 180 -0.57 13.16 -1.27
CA ALA A 180 0.20 14.15 -0.54
C ALA A 180 0.44 13.74 0.91
N LEU A 181 -0.56 13.13 1.58
CA LEU A 181 -0.41 12.75 2.97
C LEU A 181 0.71 11.70 3.16
N PRO A 182 0.71 10.54 2.46
CA PRO A 182 1.82 9.58 2.55
C PRO A 182 3.15 10.16 2.09
N ALA A 183 3.18 10.98 1.05
CA ALA A 183 4.41 11.59 0.54
C ALA A 183 5.05 12.52 1.57
N LEU A 184 4.30 13.47 2.13
CA LEU A 184 4.80 14.41 3.12
C LEU A 184 5.21 13.70 4.42
N SER A 185 4.42 12.73 4.88
CA SER A 185 4.78 11.90 6.04
C SER A 185 6.05 11.09 5.80
N SER A 186 6.21 10.49 4.62
CA SER A 186 7.42 9.75 4.25
C SER A 186 8.66 10.66 4.23
N MET A 187 8.54 11.87 3.68
CA MET A 187 9.64 12.85 3.67
C MET A 187 10.04 13.27 5.08
N GLN A 188 9.06 13.52 5.97
CA GLN A 188 9.33 13.88 7.36
C GLN A 188 10.00 12.74 8.13
N ILE A 189 9.51 11.52 7.99
CA ILE A 189 10.12 10.34 8.63
C ILE A 189 11.56 10.16 8.16
N HIS A 190 11.81 10.23 6.85
CA HIS A 190 13.16 10.08 6.30
C HIS A 190 14.10 11.19 6.79
N GLN A 191 13.63 12.44 6.86
CA GLN A 191 14.42 13.54 7.44
C GLN A 191 14.76 13.29 8.92
N MET A 192 13.79 12.86 9.74
CA MET A 192 14.01 12.56 11.16
C MET A 192 15.00 11.40 11.34
N VAL A 193 14.82 10.31 10.59
CA VAL A 193 15.71 9.14 10.63
C VAL A 193 17.13 9.53 10.20
N ASN A 194 17.28 10.19 9.06
CA ASN A 194 18.59 10.59 8.53
C ASN A 194 19.30 11.58 9.47
N SER A 195 18.59 12.57 10.03
CA SER A 195 19.17 13.47 11.02
C SER A 195 19.61 12.76 12.29
N ALA A 196 18.81 11.82 12.81
CA ALA A 196 19.18 11.03 13.99
C ALA A 196 20.38 10.12 13.73
N VAL A 197 20.40 9.41 12.60
CA VAL A 197 21.55 8.58 12.20
C VAL A 197 22.82 9.44 12.04
N ASN A 198 22.71 10.60 11.39
CA ASN A 198 23.83 11.51 11.22
C ASN A 198 24.36 12.03 12.59
N GLU A 199 23.47 12.32 13.53
CA GLU A 199 23.81 12.71 14.91
C GLU A 199 24.50 11.56 15.66
N ILE A 200 24.10 10.30 15.45
CA ILE A 200 24.78 9.12 16.02
C ILE A 200 26.17 8.94 15.41
N VAL A 201 26.28 9.05 14.08
CA VAL A 201 27.52 8.77 13.34
C VAL A 201 28.57 9.86 13.56
N HIS A 202 28.17 11.13 13.71
CA HIS A 202 29.11 12.27 13.81
C HIS A 202 29.05 13.07 15.11
N GLY A 203 27.99 12.93 15.90
CA GLY A 203 27.79 13.70 17.13
C GLY A 203 28.59 13.17 18.32
N ASP A 204 28.64 13.94 19.41
CA ASP A 204 29.28 13.51 20.66
C ASP A 204 28.51 12.35 21.34
N PRO A 205 29.10 11.68 22.34
CA PRO A 205 28.46 10.52 22.97
C PRO A 205 27.09 10.80 23.59
N GLN A 206 26.84 12.01 24.09
CA GLN A 206 25.56 12.36 24.72
C GLN A 206 24.47 12.57 23.67
N HIS A 207 24.78 13.31 22.60
CA HIS A 207 23.88 13.53 21.47
C HIS A 207 23.59 12.23 20.74
N ALA A 208 24.60 11.37 20.54
CA ALA A 208 24.42 10.05 19.92
C ALA A 208 23.46 9.17 20.72
N ALA A 209 23.59 9.11 22.06
CA ALA A 209 22.68 8.33 22.89
C ALA A 209 21.24 8.88 22.85
N LEU A 210 21.07 10.20 22.91
CA LEU A 210 19.75 10.84 22.79
C LEU A 210 19.12 10.62 21.41
N ALA A 211 19.92 10.61 20.34
CA ALA A 211 19.46 10.35 18.99
C ALA A 211 19.08 8.88 18.79
N ALA A 212 19.84 7.94 19.36
CA ALA A 212 19.50 6.51 19.35
C ALA A 212 18.14 6.27 20.02
N HIS A 213 17.91 6.87 21.19
CA HIS A 213 16.63 6.77 21.90
C HIS A 213 15.45 7.32 21.08
N ARG A 214 15.64 8.46 20.40
CA ARG A 214 14.64 9.07 19.50
C ARG A 214 14.30 8.16 18.30
N LEU A 215 15.24 7.31 17.87
CA LEU A 215 15.09 6.46 16.69
C LEU A 215 14.39 5.13 16.98
N VAL A 216 14.36 4.66 18.24
CA VAL A 216 13.66 3.42 18.66
C VAL A 216 12.23 3.28 18.12
N PRO A 217 11.31 4.28 18.25
CA PRO A 217 9.96 4.15 17.72
C PRO A 217 9.90 4.12 16.18
N LEU A 218 10.95 4.58 15.50
CA LEU A 218 11.08 4.65 14.05
C LEU A 218 11.95 3.52 13.48
N ARG A 219 12.40 2.56 14.31
CA ARG A 219 13.33 1.50 13.90
C ARG A 219 12.89 0.72 12.66
N PHE A 220 11.58 0.55 12.49
CA PHE A 220 11.01 -0.15 11.34
C PHE A 220 11.24 0.58 10.01
N PHE A 221 11.42 1.90 10.04
CA PHE A 221 11.66 2.74 8.87
C PHE A 221 13.12 3.11 8.66
N ALA A 222 14.01 2.74 9.60
CA ALA A 222 15.41 3.16 9.59
C ALA A 222 16.36 2.17 8.88
N GLY A 223 15.84 1.14 8.21
CA GLY A 223 16.64 0.02 7.72
C GLY A 223 17.82 0.43 6.84
N VAL A 224 17.60 1.30 5.86
CA VAL A 224 18.64 1.75 4.92
C VAL A 224 19.64 2.68 5.61
N GLU A 225 19.16 3.57 6.47
CA GLU A 225 20.01 4.52 7.18
C GLU A 225 20.86 3.84 8.26
N LEU A 226 20.37 2.74 8.86
CA LEU A 226 21.13 1.92 9.80
C LEU A 226 22.34 1.25 9.13
N ASP A 227 22.34 1.04 7.81
CA ASP A 227 23.54 0.58 7.10
C ASP A 227 24.65 1.63 7.10
N GLN A 228 24.32 2.92 7.19
CA GLN A 228 25.32 3.98 7.37
C GLN A 228 26.01 3.86 8.73
N MET A 229 25.27 3.49 9.79
CA MET A 229 25.87 3.22 11.10
C MET A 229 26.81 2.01 11.07
N ALA A 230 26.39 0.92 10.41
CA ALA A 230 27.22 -0.28 10.25
C ALA A 230 28.50 0.02 9.44
N ASN A 231 28.39 0.80 8.36
CA ASN A 231 29.54 1.24 7.58
C ASN A 231 30.47 2.16 8.38
N ALA A 232 29.93 3.09 9.17
CA ALA A 232 30.72 3.94 10.06
C ALA A 232 31.48 3.11 11.11
N TYR A 233 30.83 2.10 11.70
CA TYR A 233 31.44 1.16 12.63
C TYR A 233 32.60 0.38 12.00
N LEU A 234 32.44 -0.05 10.74
CA LEU A 234 33.48 -0.73 9.99
C LEU A 234 34.70 0.15 9.72
N SER A 235 34.49 1.44 9.43
CA SER A 235 35.58 2.40 9.18
C SER A 235 36.23 2.97 10.44
N GLU A 236 35.58 2.86 11.60
CA GLU A 236 36.05 3.48 12.83
C GLU A 236 37.29 2.76 13.40
N THR A 237 38.26 3.53 13.92
CA THR A 237 39.49 3.01 14.52
C THR A 237 39.53 3.20 16.02
N ASP A 238 38.85 4.22 16.57
CA ASP A 238 38.77 4.45 18.00
C ASP A 238 37.87 3.38 18.67
N PRO A 239 38.40 2.59 19.63
CA PRO A 239 37.59 1.58 20.34
C PRO A 239 36.42 2.19 21.11
N THR A 240 36.57 3.41 21.63
CA THR A 240 35.51 4.09 22.39
C THR A 240 34.34 4.44 21.48
N ARG A 241 34.65 5.00 20.30
CA ARG A 241 33.64 5.34 19.29
C ARG A 241 32.98 4.10 18.71
N LYS A 242 33.72 3.01 18.51
CA LYS A 242 33.16 1.70 18.11
C LYS A 242 32.15 1.17 19.12
N GLU A 243 32.49 1.18 20.40
CA GLU A 243 31.59 0.70 21.45
C GLU A 243 30.32 1.55 21.55
N LEU A 244 30.44 2.88 21.36
CA LEU A 244 29.29 3.77 21.28
C LEU A 244 28.36 3.42 20.10
N LEU A 245 28.91 3.27 18.89
CA LEU A 245 28.12 2.90 17.70
C LEU A 245 27.42 1.54 17.90
N LYS A 246 28.13 0.58 18.49
CA LYS A 246 27.60 -0.74 18.85
C LYS A 246 26.45 -0.64 19.85
N SER A 247 26.61 0.14 20.92
CA SER A 247 25.57 0.36 21.93
C SER A 247 24.34 1.03 21.33
N CYS A 248 24.51 2.11 20.55
CA CYS A 248 23.42 2.82 19.91
C CYS A 248 22.66 1.92 18.93
N TYR A 249 23.37 1.16 18.09
CA TYR A 249 22.76 0.24 17.14
C TYR A 249 21.91 -0.82 17.86
N ARG A 250 22.47 -1.43 18.91
CA ARG A 250 21.77 -2.43 19.72
C ARG A 250 20.56 -1.85 20.45
N GLU A 251 20.61 -0.59 20.89
CA GLU A 251 19.44 0.09 21.47
C GLU A 251 18.30 0.22 20.46
N ILE A 252 18.62 0.59 19.21
CA ILE A 252 17.62 0.82 18.15
C ILE A 252 17.03 -0.51 17.64
N THR A 253 17.88 -1.47 17.32
CA THR A 253 17.50 -2.71 16.61
C THR A 253 17.26 -3.89 17.56
N GLY A 254 17.94 -3.93 18.70
CA GLY A 254 18.05 -5.11 19.56
C GLY A 254 19.11 -6.11 19.08
N GLU A 255 19.82 -5.84 17.98
CA GLU A 255 20.78 -6.73 17.34
C GLU A 255 22.23 -6.23 17.51
N ASP A 256 23.21 -7.12 17.32
CA ASP A 256 24.62 -6.74 17.30
C ASP A 256 25.00 -6.15 15.94
N ILE A 257 25.62 -4.96 15.95
CA ILE A 257 26.10 -4.27 14.74
C ILE A 257 27.10 -5.12 13.95
N GLU A 258 27.84 -6.01 14.61
CA GLU A 258 28.81 -6.90 13.97
C GLU A 258 28.16 -7.89 13.01
N ASN A 259 26.97 -8.39 13.35
CA ASN A 259 26.20 -9.28 12.47
C ASN A 259 25.77 -8.56 11.18
N ARG A 260 25.36 -7.30 11.30
CA ARG A 260 25.02 -6.49 10.13
C ARG A 260 26.26 -6.16 9.31
N ALA A 261 27.35 -5.83 9.98
CA ALA A 261 28.63 -5.50 9.37
C ALA A 261 29.25 -6.68 8.62
N SER A 262 29.05 -7.93 9.05
CA SER A 262 29.48 -9.12 8.30
C SER A 262 28.68 -9.29 7.01
N ILE A 263 27.36 -9.09 7.06
CA ILE A 263 26.49 -9.16 5.86
C ILE A 263 26.90 -8.11 4.82
N LEU A 264 27.34 -6.93 5.24
CA LEU A 264 27.78 -5.86 4.33
C LEU A 264 29.18 -6.10 3.72
N ARG A 265 29.97 -7.03 4.27
CA ARG A 265 31.30 -7.39 3.74
C ARG A 265 31.25 -8.51 2.71
N ASP A 266 30.20 -9.32 2.75
CA ASP A 266 29.96 -10.44 1.83
C ASP A 266 29.38 -9.97 0.49
#